data_AF-A0A937QH54-F1
#
_entry.id   AF-A0A937QH54-F1
#
_cell.length_a   1.000
_cell.length_b   1.000
_cell.length_c   1.000
_cell.angle_alpha   90.00
_cell.angle_beta   90.00
_cell.angle_gamma   90.00
#
_symmetry.space_group_name_H-M   'P 1'
#
loop_
_entity.id
_entity.type
_entity.pdbx_description
1 polymer ?
#
loop_
_entity_poly.entity_id
_entity_poly.type
_entity_poly.pdbx_seq_one_letter_code
_entity_poly.pdbx_strand_id
1 'polypeptide(L)'
;MAKRRTARLVFDIESAADGELIAKIRYPGEKLSPTEAIQRYRSELLEQNGKDFIPYTFQLPVSLVVATVADDYSLIDLVALDEELSRPHEIVRLFWEGWRKNGQPQLVSFNGRGFDMPLLEVCAFRYGLGIPEWIAENGRSFEQPRNRFNSSAHLDLHEFLTNNGASRFVGGLSLAANLIGKPGKLDVAGHMVQDLWDGGRAREIHDYCRSDVLDTYFVYLRSRVVAGAISLADEQSLIESAHIWIRTKAAESPGLARYLEAWGDWQSPWG
;
A
#
# COMPACT_ATOMS: atom_id res chain seq x y z
N MET A 1 17.30 9.27 -23.88
CA MET A 1 16.63 10.01 -22.78
C MET A 1 17.41 9.77 -21.50
N ALA A 2 17.72 10.81 -20.71
CA ALA A 2 18.32 10.61 -19.39
C ALA A 2 17.37 9.74 -18.54
N LYS A 3 17.91 8.76 -17.81
CA LYS A 3 17.11 7.92 -16.90
C LYS A 3 16.49 8.82 -15.85
N ARG A 4 15.15 8.93 -15.83
CA ARG A 4 14.43 9.70 -14.80
C ARG A 4 14.81 9.14 -13.44
N ARG A 5 15.21 10.01 -12.51
CA ARG A 5 15.66 9.60 -11.17
C ARG A 5 14.45 9.20 -10.33
N THR A 6 14.48 8.01 -9.73
CA THR A 6 13.50 7.60 -8.73
C THR A 6 13.55 8.56 -7.55
N ALA A 7 12.47 9.28 -7.29
CA ALA A 7 12.36 10.18 -6.15
C ALA A 7 11.43 9.63 -5.06
N ARG A 8 10.42 8.85 -5.47
CA ARG A 8 9.37 8.32 -4.61
C ARG A 8 8.98 6.90 -4.98
N LEU A 9 8.57 6.15 -3.98
CA LEU A 9 7.88 4.87 -4.13
C LEU A 9 6.50 5.00 -3.48
N VAL A 10 5.46 4.99 -4.30
CA VAL A 10 4.07 4.90 -3.83
C VAL A 10 3.73 3.42 -3.74
N PHE A 11 3.20 2.95 -2.61
CA PHE A 11 3.00 1.52 -2.40
C PHE A 11 1.81 1.22 -1.49
N ASP A 12 1.39 -0.03 -1.56
CA ASP A 12 0.32 -0.64 -0.76
C ASP A 12 0.61 -2.15 -0.56
N ILE A 13 0.03 -2.75 0.47
CA ILE A 13 0.20 -4.17 0.83
C ILE A 13 -1.16 -4.84 1.05
N GLU A 14 -1.31 -6.01 0.45
CA GLU A 14 -2.31 -6.98 0.88
C GLU A 14 -1.69 -8.11 1.68
N SER A 15 -2.39 -8.53 2.72
CA SER A 15 -1.87 -9.52 3.67
C SER A 15 -2.90 -10.61 4.00
N ALA A 16 -2.40 -11.81 4.28
CA ALA A 16 -3.19 -12.93 4.78
C ALA A 16 -2.71 -13.35 6.17
N ALA A 17 -3.64 -13.84 7.00
CA ALA A 17 -3.35 -14.24 8.37
C ALA A 17 -2.50 -15.51 8.40
N ASP A 18 -1.51 -15.52 9.28
CA ASP A 18 -0.65 -16.67 9.54
C ASP A 18 -1.33 -17.62 10.53
N GLY A 19 -2.12 -18.55 9.99
CA GLY A 19 -2.83 -19.53 10.80
C GLY A 19 -1.91 -20.45 11.61
N GLU A 20 -0.69 -20.74 11.14
CA GLU A 20 0.28 -21.54 11.91
C GLU A 20 0.75 -20.78 13.15
N LEU A 21 1.09 -19.51 12.99
CA LEU A 21 1.50 -18.65 14.11
C LEU A 21 0.35 -18.42 15.09
N ILE A 22 -0.87 -18.20 14.59
CA ILE A 22 -2.06 -18.03 15.43
C ILE A 22 -2.31 -19.31 16.23
N ALA A 23 -2.34 -20.48 15.59
CA ALA A 23 -2.53 -21.77 16.27
C ALA A 23 -1.50 -21.95 17.40
N LYS A 24 -0.23 -21.65 17.11
CA LYS A 24 0.88 -21.79 18.06
C LYS A 24 0.78 -20.85 19.26
N ILE A 25 0.44 -19.58 19.05
CA ILE A 25 0.55 -18.52 20.08
C ILE A 25 -0.76 -18.30 20.82
N ARG A 26 -1.91 -18.35 20.13
CA ARG A 26 -3.23 -18.08 20.71
C ARG A 26 -3.86 -19.32 21.35
N TYR A 27 -3.62 -20.50 20.77
CA TYR A 27 -4.28 -21.75 21.18
C TYR A 27 -3.27 -22.87 21.50
N PRO A 28 -2.28 -22.62 22.37
CA PRO A 28 -1.24 -23.59 22.67
C PRO A 28 -1.85 -24.88 23.26
N GLY A 29 -1.58 -26.01 22.61
CA GLY A 29 -2.05 -27.34 23.04
C GLY A 29 -3.38 -27.81 22.44
N GLU A 30 -4.12 -26.94 21.76
CA GLU A 30 -5.44 -27.27 21.20
C GLU A 30 -5.38 -27.96 19.83
N LYS A 31 -4.18 -28.13 19.24
CA LYS A 31 -3.93 -28.81 17.94
C LYS A 31 -4.85 -28.36 16.80
N LEU A 32 -5.24 -27.08 16.79
CA LEU A 32 -6.04 -26.51 15.71
C LEU A 32 -5.24 -26.50 14.40
N SER A 33 -5.92 -26.76 13.28
CA SER A 33 -5.39 -26.46 11.96
C SER A 33 -5.24 -24.93 11.77
N PRO A 34 -4.38 -24.47 10.83
CA PRO A 34 -4.23 -23.05 10.53
C PRO A 34 -5.56 -22.34 10.22
N THR A 35 -6.43 -22.96 9.42
CA THR A 35 -7.74 -22.41 9.04
C THR A 35 -8.67 -22.30 10.25
N GLU A 36 -8.74 -23.33 11.10
CA GLU A 36 -9.57 -23.30 12.33
C GLU A 36 -9.08 -22.22 13.29
N ALA A 37 -7.76 -22.05 13.42
CA ALA A 37 -7.16 -21.04 14.29
C ALA A 37 -7.50 -19.61 13.83
N ILE A 38 -7.46 -19.35 12.51
CA ILE A 38 -7.89 -18.07 11.91
C ILE A 38 -9.37 -17.84 12.19
N GLN A 39 -10.25 -18.79 11.86
CA GLN A 39 -11.70 -18.67 12.04
C GLN A 39 -12.09 -18.41 13.49
N ARG A 40 -11.48 -19.14 14.44
CA ARG A 40 -11.71 -18.93 15.87
C ARG A 40 -11.27 -17.52 16.28
N TYR A 41 -10.08 -17.09 15.86
CA TYR A 41 -9.58 -15.77 16.28
C TYR A 41 -10.41 -14.63 15.68
N ARG A 42 -10.84 -14.74 14.42
CA ARG A 42 -11.79 -13.81 13.80
C ARG A 42 -13.10 -13.72 14.60
N SER A 43 -13.63 -14.87 15.04
CA SER A 43 -14.87 -14.94 15.84
C SER A 43 -14.71 -14.27 17.21
N GLU A 44 -13.60 -14.53 17.90
CA GLU A 44 -13.28 -13.87 19.18
C GLU A 44 -13.16 -12.34 19.03
N LEU A 45 -12.49 -11.87 17.98
CA LEU A 45 -12.35 -10.44 17.70
C LEU A 45 -13.70 -9.79 17.40
N LEU A 46 -14.57 -10.48 16.65
CA LEU A 46 -15.91 -10.00 16.34
C LEU A 46 -16.76 -9.86 17.62
N GLU A 47 -16.71 -10.85 18.52
CA GLU A 47 -17.39 -10.80 19.82
C GLU A 47 -16.88 -9.66 20.71
N GLN A 48 -15.56 -9.45 20.77
CA GLN A 48 -14.95 -8.47 21.67
C GLN A 48 -15.08 -7.03 21.15
N ASN A 49 -14.90 -6.85 19.83
CA ASN A 49 -14.61 -5.55 19.24
C ASN A 49 -15.59 -5.15 18.12
N GLY A 50 -16.51 -6.04 17.72
CA GLY A 50 -17.40 -5.83 16.58
C GLY A 50 -16.70 -5.82 15.22
N LYS A 51 -15.43 -6.27 15.17
CA LYS A 51 -14.62 -6.37 13.95
C LYS A 51 -13.80 -7.65 14.00
N ASP A 52 -13.65 -8.33 12.87
CA ASP A 52 -12.99 -9.63 12.78
C ASP A 52 -11.57 -9.55 12.17
N PHE A 53 -11.05 -8.35 11.93
CA PHE A 53 -9.73 -8.17 11.31
C PHE A 53 -8.59 -8.55 12.26
N ILE A 54 -7.79 -9.54 11.85
CA ILE A 54 -6.65 -10.05 12.61
C ILE A 54 -5.50 -9.01 12.62
N PRO A 55 -4.90 -8.68 13.79
CA PRO A 55 -3.81 -7.70 13.90
C PRO A 55 -2.61 -8.01 13.01
N TYR A 56 -1.93 -6.97 12.51
CA TYR A 56 -0.77 -7.08 11.61
C TYR A 56 0.35 -7.99 12.13
N THR A 57 0.48 -8.15 13.46
CA THR A 57 1.47 -9.03 14.09
C THR A 57 1.26 -10.52 13.77
N PHE A 58 0.09 -10.89 13.26
CA PHE A 58 -0.26 -12.24 12.81
C PHE A 58 -0.52 -12.31 11.29
N GLN A 59 -0.10 -11.29 10.54
CA GLN A 59 -0.31 -11.21 9.09
C GLN A 59 1.01 -11.47 8.35
N LEU A 60 0.90 -11.92 7.10
CA LEU A 60 2.00 -12.03 6.16
C LEU A 60 1.65 -11.29 4.87
N PRO A 61 2.55 -10.51 4.27
CA PRO A 61 2.29 -9.86 2.99
C PRO A 61 2.16 -10.93 1.90
N VAL A 62 1.05 -10.89 1.16
CA VAL A 62 0.77 -11.74 0.00
C VAL A 62 0.72 -10.93 -1.29
N SER A 63 0.62 -9.61 -1.21
CA SER A 63 0.90 -8.72 -2.34
C SER A 63 1.55 -7.46 -1.83
N LEU A 64 2.54 -6.94 -2.55
CA LEU A 64 3.06 -5.60 -2.36
C LEU A 64 3.31 -5.01 -3.73
N VAL A 65 2.59 -3.94 -4.04
CA VAL A 65 2.74 -3.23 -5.30
C VAL A 65 3.46 -1.90 -5.05
N VAL A 66 4.39 -1.56 -5.95
CA VAL A 66 5.14 -0.31 -5.90
C VAL A 66 5.01 0.42 -7.23
N ALA A 67 4.51 1.66 -7.17
CA ALA A 67 4.65 2.64 -8.23
C ALA A 67 5.94 3.45 -8.03
N THR A 68 6.80 3.44 -9.04
CA THR A 68 8.01 4.27 -9.07
C THR A 68 7.68 5.63 -9.66
N VAL A 69 7.98 6.70 -8.92
CA VAL A 69 7.64 8.07 -9.30
C VAL A 69 8.88 8.96 -9.34
N ALA A 70 9.00 9.72 -10.42
CA ALA A 70 10.11 10.64 -10.67
C ALA A 70 10.08 11.88 -9.75
N ASP A 71 11.13 12.69 -9.82
CA ASP A 71 11.18 13.97 -9.09
C ASP A 71 10.17 14.99 -9.62
N ASP A 72 9.91 14.98 -10.93
CA ASP A 72 8.82 15.72 -11.61
C ASP A 72 7.42 15.12 -11.39
N TYR A 73 7.28 14.16 -10.47
CA TYR A 73 6.03 13.47 -10.13
C TYR A 73 5.45 12.56 -11.22
N SER A 74 6.15 12.35 -12.35
CA SER A 74 5.69 11.41 -13.37
C SER A 74 5.78 9.96 -12.92
N LEU A 75 4.74 9.18 -13.24
CA LEU A 75 4.73 7.73 -13.07
C LEU A 75 5.74 7.10 -14.04
N ILE A 76 6.67 6.29 -13.52
CA ILE A 76 7.69 5.59 -14.31
C ILE A 76 7.26 4.13 -14.51
N ASP A 77 6.88 3.47 -13.43
CA ASP A 77 6.61 2.03 -13.41
C ASP A 77 5.62 1.63 -12.30
N LEU A 78 5.00 0.46 -12.42
CA LEU A 78 4.08 -0.14 -11.45
C LEU A 78 4.31 -1.66 -11.40
N VAL A 79 4.87 -2.15 -10.30
CA VAL A 79 5.34 -3.54 -10.19
C VAL A 79 4.83 -4.18 -8.91
N ALA A 80 4.29 -5.40 -9.02
CA ALA A 80 4.04 -6.29 -7.90
C ALA A 80 5.32 -7.08 -7.57
N LEU A 81 5.77 -7.04 -6.31
CA LEU A 81 6.97 -7.74 -5.89
C LEU A 81 6.70 -9.25 -5.73
N ASP A 82 7.60 -10.07 -6.26
CA ASP A 82 7.49 -11.54 -6.26
C ASP A 82 6.15 -12.08 -6.80
N GLU A 83 5.53 -11.39 -7.78
CA GLU A 83 4.17 -11.64 -8.26
C GLU A 83 3.86 -13.10 -8.65
N GLU A 84 4.82 -13.79 -9.26
CA GLU A 84 4.57 -15.16 -9.74
C GLU A 84 4.38 -16.17 -8.60
N LEU A 85 5.04 -15.95 -7.47
CA LEU A 85 5.11 -16.92 -6.36
C LEU A 85 4.53 -16.39 -5.05
N SER A 86 4.38 -15.08 -4.93
CA SER A 86 3.76 -14.41 -3.78
C SER A 86 4.36 -14.83 -2.44
N ARG A 87 5.69 -14.99 -2.37
CA ARG A 87 6.38 -15.49 -1.17
C ARG A 87 6.62 -14.34 -0.18
N PRO A 88 6.05 -14.39 1.04
CA PRO A 88 6.13 -13.24 1.97
C PRO A 88 7.56 -12.79 2.30
N HIS A 89 8.50 -13.73 2.45
CA HIS A 89 9.90 -13.42 2.75
C HIS A 89 10.61 -12.72 1.59
N GLU A 90 10.32 -13.10 0.34
CA GLU A 90 10.90 -12.47 -0.84
C GLU A 90 10.28 -11.11 -1.12
N ILE A 91 8.97 -10.96 -0.92
CA ILE A 91 8.28 -9.65 -1.00
C ILE A 91 8.96 -8.63 -0.09
N VAL A 92 9.16 -8.99 1.18
CA VAL A 92 9.76 -8.11 2.19
C VAL A 92 11.23 -7.82 1.86
N ARG A 93 12.00 -8.83 1.45
CA ARG A 93 13.39 -8.66 1.03
C ARG A 93 13.50 -7.71 -0.16
N LEU A 94 12.69 -7.93 -1.21
CA LEU A 94 12.69 -7.12 -2.43
C LEU A 94 12.28 -5.68 -2.15
N PHE A 95 11.32 -5.44 -1.26
CA PHE A 95 10.91 -4.09 -0.87
C PHE A 95 12.07 -3.31 -0.25
N TRP A 96 12.69 -3.86 0.81
CA TRP A 96 13.76 -3.17 1.53
C TRP A 96 15.03 -3.02 0.69
N GLU A 97 15.41 -4.04 -0.08
CA GLU A 97 16.52 -3.93 -1.02
C GLU A 97 16.24 -2.92 -2.13
N GLY A 98 15.01 -2.91 -2.66
CA GLY A 98 14.57 -1.98 -3.69
C GLY A 98 14.63 -0.54 -3.21
N TRP A 99 14.11 -0.26 -2.00
CA TRP A 99 14.20 1.06 -1.38
C TRP A 99 15.65 1.52 -1.21
N ARG A 100 16.52 0.65 -0.68
CA ARG A 100 17.96 0.94 -0.53
C ARG A 100 18.65 1.19 -1.88
N LYS A 101 18.45 0.31 -2.86
CA LYS A 101 19.09 0.40 -4.19
C LYS A 101 18.67 1.64 -4.98
N ASN A 102 17.46 2.15 -4.74
CA ASN A 102 16.96 3.38 -5.35
C ASN A 102 17.38 4.64 -4.60
N GLY A 103 18.28 4.55 -3.60
CA GLY A 103 18.80 5.71 -2.88
C GLY A 103 17.86 6.23 -1.80
N GLN A 104 17.09 5.34 -1.17
CA GLN A 104 16.16 5.67 -0.08
C GLN A 104 15.14 6.76 -0.46
N PRO A 105 14.41 6.59 -1.58
CA PRO A 105 13.40 7.55 -2.00
C PRO A 105 12.29 7.71 -0.94
N GLN A 106 11.57 8.82 -1.01
CA GLN A 106 10.41 9.05 -0.15
C GLN A 106 9.38 7.93 -0.37
N LEU A 107 8.98 7.25 0.69
CA LEU A 107 7.87 6.32 0.69
C LEU A 107 6.55 7.10 0.77
N VAL A 108 5.55 6.69 0.01
CA VAL A 108 4.20 7.27 0.02
C VAL A 108 3.19 6.14 0.12
N SER A 109 2.25 6.23 1.05
CA SER A 109 1.17 5.25 1.20
C SER A 109 -0.10 5.92 1.72
N PHE A 110 -1.22 5.20 1.74
CA PHE A 110 -2.45 5.63 2.40
C PHE A 110 -2.67 4.82 3.67
N ASN A 111 -2.56 5.44 4.85
CA ASN A 111 -2.67 4.77 6.15
C ASN A 111 -1.60 3.68 6.40
N GLY A 112 -0.52 3.66 5.62
CA GLY A 112 0.51 2.63 5.77
C GLY A 112 1.37 2.76 7.02
N ARG A 113 1.33 3.88 7.74
CA ARG A 113 1.95 3.97 9.06
C ARG A 113 1.19 3.14 10.10
N GLY A 114 -0.12 2.96 9.90
CA GLY A 114 -0.99 2.19 10.79
C GLY A 114 -0.92 0.68 10.57
N PHE A 115 -0.49 0.22 9.39
CA PHE A 115 -0.55 -1.19 9.01
C PHE A 115 0.67 -1.67 8.23
N ASP A 116 0.89 -1.14 7.02
CA ASP A 116 1.89 -1.63 6.06
C ASP A 116 3.32 -1.60 6.60
N MET A 117 3.75 -0.46 7.14
CA MET A 117 5.08 -0.30 7.71
C MET A 117 5.29 -1.18 8.96
N PRO A 118 4.38 -1.20 9.95
CA PRO A 118 4.47 -2.16 11.06
C PRO A 118 4.55 -3.62 10.60
N LEU A 119 3.78 -4.02 9.58
CA LEU A 119 3.83 -5.35 9.00
C LEU A 119 5.21 -5.65 8.39
N LEU A 120 5.72 -4.76 7.53
CA LEU A 120 7.05 -4.91 6.92
C LEU A 120 8.19 -4.95 7.94
N GLU A 121 8.11 -4.16 9.01
CA GLU A 121 9.07 -4.15 10.11
C GLU A 121 9.04 -5.47 10.89
N VAL A 122 7.85 -5.97 11.25
CA VAL A 122 7.70 -7.26 11.94
C VAL A 122 8.13 -8.42 11.04
N CYS A 123 7.85 -8.38 9.74
CA CYS A 123 8.33 -9.38 8.81
C CYS A 123 9.85 -9.31 8.61
N ALA A 124 10.45 -8.12 8.60
CA ALA A 124 11.91 -7.99 8.59
C ALA A 124 12.52 -8.65 9.84
N PHE A 125 11.93 -8.44 11.01
CA PHE A 125 12.31 -9.14 12.23
C PHE A 125 12.14 -10.66 12.10
N ARG A 126 10.98 -11.12 11.60
CA ARG A 126 10.66 -12.54 11.41
C ARG A 126 11.67 -13.26 10.51
N TYR A 127 12.10 -12.61 9.44
CA TYR A 127 12.98 -13.20 8.42
C TYR A 127 14.46 -12.85 8.61
N GLY A 128 14.82 -12.15 9.69
CA GLY A 128 16.22 -11.79 9.96
C GLY A 128 16.81 -10.80 8.96
N LEU A 129 15.99 -9.89 8.41
CA LEU A 129 16.42 -8.90 7.43
C LEU A 129 16.87 -7.61 8.11
N GLY A 130 18.13 -7.24 7.88
CA GLY A 130 18.69 -5.98 8.34
C GLY A 130 18.16 -4.77 7.56
N ILE A 131 17.49 -3.86 8.26
CA ILE A 131 16.98 -2.59 7.73
C ILE A 131 17.54 -1.36 8.49
N PRO A 132 18.88 -1.28 8.70
CA PRO A 132 19.48 -0.28 9.58
C PRO A 132 19.28 1.15 9.08
N GLU A 133 19.15 1.36 7.77
CA GLU A 133 18.88 2.69 7.21
C GLU A 133 17.46 3.17 7.52
N TRP A 134 16.48 2.27 7.59
CA TRP A 134 15.11 2.59 7.97
C TRP A 134 14.98 2.83 9.48
N ILE A 135 15.60 1.96 10.27
CA ILE A 135 15.57 2.07 11.74
C ILE A 135 16.36 3.29 12.21
N ALA A 136 17.53 3.53 11.62
CA ALA A 136 18.41 4.67 11.88
C ALA A 136 18.59 4.96 13.38
N GLU A 137 18.78 3.92 14.19
CA GLU A 137 18.74 4.00 15.67
C GLU A 137 19.70 5.05 16.25
N ASN A 138 20.88 5.20 15.63
CA ASN A 138 21.90 6.16 16.03
C ASN A 138 21.70 7.58 15.44
N GLY A 139 20.70 7.78 14.58
CA GLY A 139 20.36 9.07 13.99
C GLY A 139 19.54 9.96 14.93
N ARG A 140 19.48 11.26 14.63
CA ARG A 140 18.60 12.19 15.37
C ARG A 140 17.16 11.72 15.24
N SER A 141 16.44 11.63 16.35
CA SER A 141 15.09 11.02 16.39
C SER A 141 14.14 11.54 15.31
N PHE A 142 14.13 12.86 15.03
CA PHE A 142 13.26 13.46 14.01
C PHE A 142 13.71 13.20 12.56
N GLU A 143 14.95 12.77 12.34
CA GLU A 143 15.50 12.42 11.02
C GLU A 143 15.40 10.92 10.72
N GLN A 144 15.08 10.09 11.71
CA GLN A 144 14.89 8.66 11.51
C GLN A 144 13.76 8.43 10.51
N PRO A 145 13.94 7.61 9.45
CA PRO A 145 12.90 7.39 8.45
C PRO A 145 11.57 6.91 9.00
N ARG A 146 11.62 6.04 10.01
CA ARG A 146 10.43 5.53 10.72
C ARG A 146 9.75 6.55 11.65
N ASN A 147 10.36 7.71 11.89
CA ASN A 147 9.76 8.72 12.76
C ASN A 147 8.43 9.18 12.15
N ARG A 148 7.39 9.22 12.97
CA ARG A 148 6.03 9.60 12.57
C ARG A 148 5.97 10.92 11.81
N PHE A 149 6.76 11.91 12.20
CA PHE A 149 6.71 13.25 11.63
C PHE A 149 7.77 13.49 10.55
N ASN A 150 8.54 12.47 10.18
CA ASN A 150 9.50 12.55 9.07
C ASN A 150 8.79 12.29 7.73
N SER A 151 8.01 13.27 7.27
CA SER A 151 7.30 13.17 5.99
C SER A 151 8.24 13.15 4.77
N SER A 152 9.50 13.55 4.92
CA SER A 152 10.50 13.42 3.84
C SER A 152 10.87 11.97 3.56
N ALA A 153 10.89 11.11 4.58
CA ALA A 153 11.16 9.69 4.43
C ALA A 153 9.88 8.88 4.15
N HIS A 154 8.79 9.16 4.87
CA HIS A 154 7.50 8.50 4.67
C HIS A 154 6.34 9.48 4.82
N LEU A 155 5.69 9.77 3.70
CA LEU A 155 4.45 10.54 3.64
C LEU A 155 3.25 9.60 3.65
N ASP A 156 2.54 9.55 4.77
CA ASP A 156 1.24 8.89 4.88
C ASP A 156 0.12 9.88 4.51
N LEU A 157 -0.61 9.59 3.43
CA LEU A 157 -1.68 10.46 2.92
C LEU A 157 -2.88 10.51 3.86
N HIS A 158 -3.15 9.45 4.62
CA HIS A 158 -4.21 9.47 5.62
C HIS A 158 -3.87 10.45 6.75
N GLU A 159 -2.61 10.48 7.20
CA GLU A 159 -2.16 11.46 8.18
C GLU A 159 -2.17 12.89 7.62
N PHE A 160 -1.77 13.07 6.36
CA PHE A 160 -1.86 14.36 5.68
C PHE A 160 -3.31 14.89 5.68
N LEU A 161 -4.29 14.04 5.35
CA LEU A 161 -5.71 14.41 5.29
C LEU A 161 -6.36 14.59 6.66
N THR A 162 -5.79 14.01 7.72
CA THR A 162 -6.37 14.04 9.08
C THR A 162 -5.62 14.95 10.05
N ASN A 163 -4.67 15.75 9.57
CA ASN A 163 -3.76 16.54 10.42
C ASN A 163 -3.10 15.66 11.50
N ASN A 164 -2.43 14.58 11.06
CA ASN A 164 -1.80 13.59 11.93
C ASN A 164 -2.79 12.88 12.89
N GLY A 165 -4.01 12.60 12.42
CA GLY A 165 -5.05 11.92 13.20
C GLY A 165 -5.84 12.82 14.15
N ALA A 166 -5.74 14.16 14.01
CA ALA A 166 -6.59 15.09 14.76
C ALA A 166 -8.07 15.01 14.33
N SER A 167 -8.35 14.49 13.13
CA SER A 167 -9.71 14.16 12.67
C SER A 167 -9.81 12.70 12.20
N ARG A 168 -11.04 12.22 12.02
CA ARG A 168 -11.31 10.93 11.37
C ARG A 168 -11.55 11.16 9.89
N PHE A 169 -10.96 10.33 9.04
CA PHE A 169 -11.25 10.31 7.60
C PHE A 169 -12.13 9.11 7.25
N VAL A 170 -13.44 9.28 7.40
CA VAL A 170 -14.42 8.21 7.14
C VAL A 170 -14.51 7.99 5.63
N GLY A 171 -14.30 6.76 5.17
CA GLY A 171 -14.32 6.39 3.75
C GLY A 171 -12.95 6.06 3.15
N GLY A 172 -11.86 6.40 3.86
CA GLY A 172 -10.50 5.96 3.51
C GLY A 172 -10.05 6.33 2.10
N LEU A 173 -9.18 5.50 1.51
CA LEU A 173 -8.63 5.73 0.17
C LEU A 173 -9.73 5.88 -0.89
N SER A 174 -10.78 5.05 -0.82
CA SER A 174 -11.89 5.10 -1.76
C SER A 174 -12.58 6.46 -1.80
N LEU A 175 -12.84 7.08 -0.63
CA LEU A 175 -13.36 8.45 -0.59
C LEU A 175 -12.37 9.44 -1.21
N ALA A 176 -11.09 9.37 -0.81
CA ALA A 176 -10.08 10.30 -1.31
C ALA A 176 -9.93 10.24 -2.85
N ALA A 177 -9.95 9.04 -3.41
CA ALA A 177 -9.91 8.81 -4.86
C ALA A 177 -11.17 9.34 -5.56
N ASN A 178 -12.36 9.05 -5.01
CA ASN A 178 -13.63 9.50 -5.60
C ASN A 178 -13.76 11.04 -5.58
N LEU A 179 -13.22 11.73 -4.57
CA LEU A 179 -13.19 13.19 -4.52
C LEU A 179 -12.42 13.83 -5.70
N ILE A 180 -11.50 13.08 -6.31
CA ILE A 180 -10.74 13.49 -7.51
C ILE A 180 -11.14 12.69 -8.76
N GLY A 181 -12.34 12.11 -8.75
CA GLY A 181 -12.91 11.39 -9.89
C GLY A 181 -12.23 10.06 -10.21
N LYS A 182 -11.30 9.58 -9.38
CA LYS A 182 -10.64 8.28 -9.60
C LYS A 182 -11.48 7.14 -9.00
N PRO A 183 -11.30 5.90 -9.50
CA PRO A 183 -12.25 4.83 -9.26
C PRO A 183 -12.50 4.55 -7.78
N GLY A 184 -11.45 4.56 -6.94
CA GLY A 184 -11.55 4.02 -5.59
C GLY A 184 -11.74 2.51 -5.63
N LYS A 185 -12.34 1.95 -4.56
CA LYS A 185 -12.53 0.51 -4.41
C LYS A 185 -13.38 -0.10 -5.52
N LEU A 186 -12.73 -0.85 -6.41
CA LEU A 186 -13.35 -1.65 -7.47
C LEU A 186 -13.72 -3.03 -6.92
N ASP A 187 -14.93 -3.15 -6.37
CA ASP A 187 -15.67 -4.40 -6.06
C ASP A 187 -14.97 -5.51 -5.24
N VAL A 188 -13.77 -5.27 -4.71
CA VAL A 188 -13.13 -6.11 -3.69
C VAL A 188 -12.87 -5.27 -2.45
N ALA A 189 -13.54 -5.59 -1.34
CA ALA A 189 -13.17 -5.01 -0.06
C ALA A 189 -12.14 -5.93 0.62
N GLY A 190 -11.07 -5.37 1.17
CA GLY A 190 -9.96 -6.11 1.81
C GLY A 190 -10.33 -7.21 2.83
N HIS A 191 -11.59 -7.31 3.27
CA HIS A 191 -12.09 -8.46 4.00
C HIS A 191 -12.09 -9.78 3.19
N MET A 192 -12.06 -9.69 1.85
CA MET A 192 -12.02 -10.84 0.95
C MET A 192 -10.60 -11.34 0.65
N VAL A 193 -9.54 -10.64 1.09
CA VAL A 193 -8.15 -11.01 0.76
C VAL A 193 -7.79 -12.38 1.32
N GLN A 194 -8.24 -12.68 2.54
CA GLN A 194 -8.07 -14.00 3.13
C GLN A 194 -8.75 -15.09 2.29
N ASP A 195 -9.99 -14.86 1.85
CA ASP A 195 -10.76 -15.84 1.09
C ASP A 195 -10.18 -16.05 -0.33
N LEU A 196 -9.71 -14.96 -0.96
CA LEU A 196 -8.99 -15.02 -2.23
C LEU A 196 -7.68 -15.78 -2.09
N TRP A 197 -6.94 -15.55 -1.01
CA TRP A 197 -5.68 -16.22 -0.73
C TRP A 197 -5.88 -17.72 -0.50
N ASP A 198 -6.82 -18.09 0.37
CA ASP A 198 -7.17 -19.48 0.65
C ASP A 198 -7.70 -20.20 -0.61
N GLY A 199 -8.35 -19.45 -1.51
CA GLY A 199 -8.81 -19.91 -2.82
C GLY A 199 -7.74 -19.96 -3.92
N GLY A 200 -6.48 -19.60 -3.63
CA GLY A 200 -5.39 -19.60 -4.60
C GLY A 200 -5.48 -18.51 -5.68
N ARG A 201 -6.22 -17.43 -5.43
CA ARG A 201 -6.53 -16.35 -6.38
C ARG A 201 -5.55 -15.17 -6.25
N ALA A 202 -4.26 -15.45 -6.09
CA ALA A 202 -3.21 -14.44 -5.86
C ALA A 202 -3.18 -13.33 -6.93
N ARG A 203 -3.40 -13.68 -8.20
CA ARG A 203 -3.47 -12.71 -9.30
C ARG A 203 -4.50 -11.60 -9.07
N GLU A 204 -5.64 -11.94 -8.48
CA GLU A 204 -6.69 -10.96 -8.22
C GLU A 204 -6.33 -10.02 -7.06
N ILE A 205 -5.61 -10.54 -6.07
CA ILE A 205 -5.04 -9.74 -4.98
C ILE A 205 -4.04 -8.73 -5.54
N HIS A 206 -3.16 -9.15 -6.47
CA HIS A 206 -2.21 -8.24 -7.13
C HIS A 206 -2.91 -7.20 -8.02
N ASP A 207 -3.96 -7.57 -8.74
CA ASP A 207 -4.77 -6.63 -9.54
C ASP A 207 -5.46 -5.56 -8.67
N TYR A 208 -5.99 -5.98 -7.52
CA TYR A 208 -6.57 -5.06 -6.54
C TYR A 208 -5.51 -4.11 -5.97
N CYS A 209 -4.40 -4.65 -5.48
CA CYS A 209 -3.32 -3.88 -4.88
C CYS A 209 -2.73 -2.86 -5.88
N ARG A 210 -2.67 -3.20 -7.18
CA ARG A 210 -2.33 -2.24 -8.24
C ARG A 210 -3.30 -1.06 -8.33
N SER A 211 -4.59 -1.33 -8.21
CA SER A 211 -5.63 -0.29 -8.25
C SER A 211 -5.48 0.65 -7.07
N ASP A 212 -5.28 0.12 -5.86
CA ASP A 212 -5.06 0.92 -4.65
C ASP A 212 -3.77 1.75 -4.71
N VAL A 213 -2.69 1.22 -5.29
CA VAL A 213 -1.45 2.01 -5.52
C VAL A 213 -1.67 3.12 -6.55
N LEU A 214 -2.46 2.90 -7.61
CA LEU A 214 -2.79 3.93 -8.59
C LEU A 214 -3.66 5.03 -7.96
N ASP A 215 -4.70 4.67 -7.21
CA ASP A 215 -5.50 5.63 -6.46
C ASP A 215 -4.65 6.42 -5.47
N THR A 216 -3.76 5.75 -4.74
CA THR A 216 -2.80 6.39 -3.82
C THR A 216 -1.89 7.36 -4.57
N TYR A 217 -1.42 7.02 -5.77
CA TYR A 217 -0.61 7.91 -6.61
C TYR A 217 -1.39 9.16 -7.02
N PHE A 218 -2.65 9.04 -7.45
CA PHE A 218 -3.45 10.20 -7.84
C PHE A 218 -3.84 11.08 -6.65
N VAL A 219 -4.18 10.48 -5.50
CA VAL A 219 -4.40 11.21 -4.25
C VAL A 219 -3.11 11.90 -3.80
N TYR A 220 -1.96 11.26 -4.00
CA TYR A 220 -0.66 11.87 -3.75
C TYR A 220 -0.45 13.10 -4.62
N LEU A 221 -0.71 13.06 -5.93
CA LEU A 221 -0.62 14.23 -6.81
C LEU A 221 -1.52 15.37 -6.31
N ARG A 222 -2.78 15.08 -5.96
CA ARG A 222 -3.69 16.11 -5.39
C ARG A 222 -3.17 16.70 -4.09
N SER A 223 -2.57 15.88 -3.22
CA SER A 223 -1.93 16.39 -2.01
C SER A 223 -0.79 17.38 -2.30
N ARG A 224 -0.09 17.20 -3.43
CA ARG A 224 0.98 18.11 -3.87
C ARG A 224 0.42 19.42 -4.40
N VAL A 225 -0.74 19.41 -5.05
CA VAL A 225 -1.48 20.64 -5.39
C VAL A 225 -1.86 21.41 -4.13
N VAL A 226 -2.47 20.73 -3.15
CA VAL A 226 -2.88 21.34 -1.88
C VAL A 226 -1.68 21.92 -1.12
N ALA A 227 -0.53 21.25 -1.18
CA ALA A 227 0.72 21.72 -0.57
C ALA A 227 1.43 22.83 -1.38
N GLY A 228 0.93 23.22 -2.56
CA GLY A 228 1.56 24.20 -3.44
C GLY A 228 2.84 23.72 -4.13
N ALA A 229 3.10 22.42 -4.15
CA ALA A 229 4.30 21.83 -4.74
C ALA A 229 4.21 21.65 -6.27
N ILE A 230 2.99 21.54 -6.79
CA ILE A 230 2.66 21.55 -8.22
C ILE A 230 1.38 22.36 -8.42
N SER A 231 1.17 22.91 -9.61
CA SER A 231 -0.10 23.56 -9.95
C SER A 231 -1.20 22.52 -10.25
N LEU A 232 -2.46 22.95 -10.26
CA LEU A 232 -3.56 22.11 -10.73
C LEU A 232 -3.37 21.69 -12.20
N ALA A 233 -2.82 22.57 -13.05
CA ALA A 233 -2.56 22.26 -14.45
C ALA A 233 -1.46 21.19 -14.62
N ASP A 234 -0.42 21.23 -13.78
CA ASP A 234 0.63 20.21 -13.74
C ASP A 234 0.05 18.86 -13.32
N GLU A 235 -0.81 18.84 -12.30
CA GLU A 235 -1.52 17.63 -11.86
C GLU A 235 -2.31 17.00 -13.01
N GLN A 236 -3.14 17.78 -13.72
CA GLN A 236 -3.94 17.26 -14.83
C GLN A 236 -3.04 16.72 -15.96
N SER A 237 -1.92 17.37 -16.25
CA SER A 237 -0.95 16.89 -17.25
C SER A 237 -0.27 15.57 -16.84
N LEU A 238 0.02 15.41 -15.54
CA LEU A 238 0.58 14.19 -14.97
C LEU A 238 -0.45 13.05 -14.98
N ILE A 239 -1.71 13.34 -14.65
CA ILE A 239 -2.83 12.40 -14.72
C ILE A 239 -3.01 11.89 -16.15
N GLU A 240 -3.02 12.77 -17.15
CA GLU A 240 -3.14 12.37 -18.56
C GLU A 240 -1.95 11.50 -19.00
N SER A 241 -0.73 11.89 -18.61
CA SER A 241 0.47 11.10 -18.90
C SER A 241 0.41 9.70 -18.28
N ALA A 242 -0.06 9.59 -17.04
CA ALA A 242 -0.26 8.33 -16.35
C ALA A 242 -1.38 7.50 -17.00
N HIS A 243 -2.48 8.14 -17.41
CA HIS A 243 -3.57 7.48 -18.12
C HIS A 243 -3.10 6.84 -19.43
N ILE A 244 -2.33 7.57 -20.24
CA ILE A 244 -1.69 7.04 -21.46
C ILE A 244 -0.78 5.87 -21.10
N TRP A 245 0.06 6.01 -20.07
CA TRP A 245 0.95 4.94 -19.64
C TRP A 245 0.19 3.68 -19.24
N ILE A 246 -0.87 3.80 -18.42
CA ILE A 246 -1.71 2.67 -17.98
C ILE A 246 -2.34 1.97 -19.19
N ARG A 247 -2.83 2.73 -20.18
CA ARG A 247 -3.38 2.16 -21.44
C ARG A 247 -2.37 1.32 -22.20
N THR A 248 -1.09 1.69 -22.20
CA THR A 248 -0.05 0.86 -22.84
C THR A 248 0.19 -0.47 -22.12
N LYS A 249 -0.15 -0.55 -20.83
CA LYS A 249 0.02 -1.75 -19.98
C LYS A 249 -1.25 -2.59 -19.86
N ALA A 250 -2.41 -2.01 -20.11
CA ALA A 250 -3.72 -2.67 -19.93
C ALA A 250 -3.90 -3.91 -20.81
N ALA A 251 -3.25 -3.98 -21.97
CA ALA A 251 -3.31 -5.16 -22.83
C ALA A 251 -2.73 -6.43 -22.17
N GLU A 252 -1.80 -6.27 -21.22
CA GLU A 252 -1.10 -7.36 -20.53
C GLU A 252 -1.60 -7.54 -19.09
N SER A 253 -2.45 -6.64 -18.59
CA SER A 253 -2.99 -6.66 -17.23
C SER A 253 -4.51 -6.44 -17.21
N PRO A 254 -5.30 -7.51 -17.01
CA PRO A 254 -6.76 -7.40 -16.86
C PRO A 254 -7.19 -6.46 -15.73
N GLY A 255 -6.43 -6.41 -14.62
CA GLY A 255 -6.67 -5.45 -13.55
C GLY A 255 -6.59 -4.00 -14.02
N LEU A 256 -5.55 -3.65 -14.79
CA LEU A 256 -5.42 -2.30 -15.35
C LEU A 256 -6.48 -1.99 -16.40
N ALA A 257 -6.94 -2.98 -17.17
CA ALA A 257 -8.06 -2.80 -18.09
C ALA A 257 -9.35 -2.43 -17.33
N ARG A 258 -9.68 -3.18 -16.26
CA ARG A 258 -10.83 -2.85 -15.39
C ARG A 258 -10.69 -1.48 -14.72
N TYR A 259 -9.48 -1.13 -14.29
CA TYR A 259 -9.21 0.19 -13.70
C TYR A 259 -9.49 1.33 -14.70
N LEU A 260 -9.12 1.15 -15.97
CA LEU A 260 -9.44 2.12 -17.04
C LEU A 260 -10.93 2.18 -17.37
N GLU A 261 -11.64 1.06 -17.34
CA GLU A 261 -13.09 1.04 -17.56
C GLU A 261 -13.86 1.84 -16.52
N ALA A 262 -13.37 1.84 -15.27
CA ALA A 262 -13.94 2.61 -14.16
C ALA A 262 -13.34 4.02 -14.02
N TRP A 263 -12.42 4.42 -14.89
CA TRP A 263 -11.74 5.71 -14.79
C TRP A 263 -12.73 6.86 -14.95
N GLY A 264 -12.72 7.78 -13.98
CA GLY A 264 -13.42 9.06 -14.06
C GLY A 264 -12.46 10.24 -14.07
N ASP A 265 -13.00 11.40 -14.42
CA ASP A 265 -12.28 12.67 -14.41
C ASP A 265 -12.90 13.64 -13.42
N TRP A 266 -12.04 14.27 -12.62
CA TRP A 266 -12.45 15.33 -11.71
C TRP A 266 -12.98 16.53 -12.50
N GLN A 267 -14.16 17.01 -12.12
CA GLN A 267 -14.75 18.19 -12.73
C GLN A 267 -14.34 19.42 -11.94
N SER A 268 -13.69 20.37 -12.63
CA SER A 268 -13.33 21.65 -12.02
C SER A 268 -14.61 22.42 -11.66
N PRO A 269 -14.77 22.89 -10.40
CA PRO A 269 -15.89 23.75 -10.04
C PRO A 269 -15.72 25.19 -10.58
N TRP A 270 -14.60 25.48 -11.27
CA TRP A 270 -14.22 26.83 -11.69
C TRP A 270 -14.43 27.12 -13.18
N GLY A 271 -14.87 26.14 -13.97
CA GLY A 271 -15.05 26.28 -15.42
C GLY A 271 -13.79 26.01 -16.23
#